data_AF-A0A0G1JPB0-F1
#
_entry.id   AF-A0A0G1JPB0-F1
#
_cell.length_a   1.000
_cell.length_b   1.000
_cell.length_c   1.000
_cell.angle_alpha   90.00
_cell.angle_beta   90.00
_cell.angle_gamma   90.00
#
_symmetry.space_group_name_H-M   'P 1'
#
loop_
_entity.id
_entity.type
_entity.pdbx_description
1 polymer ?
#
loop_
_entity_poly.entity_id
_entity_poly.type
_entity_poly.pdbx_seq_one_letter_code
_entity_poly.pdbx_strand_id
1 'polypeptide(L)'
;MNTTHLKQIMTKIIGFNHLRGWHPLPQDIAKSIVIEAAELLEHFQWDGGKNPVDKSKLDGKNITEIKFEVADVFWYLTIFCHETGIDIVDALEQKYKHNEEKYPEKMFAGKNNDEFYYAQKKKYRQKQTTIIDK
;
A
#
# COMPACT_ATOMS: atom_id res chain seq x y z
N MET A 1 -4.42 -0.57 17.49
CA MET A 1 -3.39 0.48 17.42
C MET A 1 -4.07 1.79 17.79
N ASN A 2 -3.60 2.52 18.80
CA ASN A 2 -4.23 3.81 19.15
C ASN A 2 -3.88 4.84 18.08
N THR A 3 -4.87 5.51 17.48
CA THR A 3 -4.70 6.53 16.42
C THR A 3 -3.68 7.61 16.82
N THR A 4 -3.61 7.95 18.11
CA THR A 4 -2.63 8.90 18.65
C THR A 4 -1.19 8.39 18.51
N HIS A 5 -0.97 7.08 18.68
CA HIS A 5 0.37 6.50 18.62
C HIS A 5 0.92 6.48 17.18
N LEU A 6 0.09 6.18 16.19
CA LEU A 6 0.51 6.19 14.79
C LEU A 6 0.91 7.60 14.33
N LYS A 7 0.10 8.61 14.70
CA LYS A 7 0.44 10.01 14.43
C LYS A 7 1.78 10.40 15.06
N GLN A 8 2.05 9.97 16.29
CA GLN A 8 3.34 10.22 16.96
C GLN A 8 4.51 9.57 16.20
N ILE A 9 4.34 8.35 15.67
CA ILE A 9 5.36 7.69 14.86
C ILE A 9 5.61 8.49 13.58
N MET A 10 4.56 8.89 12.86
CA MET A 10 4.70 9.70 11.64
C MET A 10 5.43 11.03 11.92
N THR A 11 5.11 11.71 13.02
CA THR A 11 5.83 12.92 13.43
C THR A 11 7.31 12.65 13.68
N LYS A 12 7.68 11.51 14.29
CA LYS A 12 9.08 11.13 14.50
C LYS A 12 9.81 10.84 13.20
N ILE A 13 9.14 10.19 12.24
CA ILE A 13 9.66 9.91 10.89
C ILE A 13 10.01 11.22 10.17
N ILE A 14 9.05 12.16 10.14
CA ILE A 14 9.25 13.48 9.53
C ILE A 14 10.38 14.25 10.25
N GLY A 15 10.36 14.26 11.59
CA GLY A 15 11.38 14.89 12.40
C GLY A 15 12.78 14.31 12.18
N PHE A 16 12.89 13.00 11.93
CA PHE A 16 14.17 12.34 11.64
C PHE A 16 14.84 12.91 10.39
N ASN A 17 14.09 13.12 9.30
CA ASN A 17 14.59 13.72 8.06
C ASN A 17 14.93 15.20 8.28
N HIS A 18 14.03 15.95 8.92
CA HIS A 18 14.23 17.38 9.16
C HIS A 18 15.49 17.66 10.00
N LEU A 19 15.74 16.88 11.06
CA LEU A 19 16.95 17.00 11.89
C LEU A 19 18.25 16.71 11.13
N ARG A 20 18.17 16.08 9.95
CA ARG A 20 19.31 15.79 9.07
C ARG A 20 19.39 16.72 7.87
N GLY A 21 18.47 17.68 7.74
CA GLY A 21 18.35 18.55 6.56
C GLY A 21 18.03 17.78 5.29
N TRP A 22 17.37 16.61 5.41
CA TRP A 22 17.01 15.79 4.27
C TRP A 22 15.67 16.25 3.70
N HIS A 23 15.71 16.79 2.48
CA HIS A 23 14.55 17.25 1.73
C HIS A 23 14.50 16.57 0.36
N PRO A 24 14.20 15.26 0.31
CA PRO A 24 14.17 14.51 -0.94
C PRO A 24 13.04 14.99 -1.84
N LEU A 25 13.26 14.97 -3.16
CA LEU A 25 12.22 15.34 -4.13
C LEU A 25 11.12 14.27 -4.15
N PRO A 26 9.84 14.63 -4.39
CA PRO A 26 8.73 13.68 -4.46
C PRO A 26 8.98 12.48 -5.39
N GLN A 27 9.62 12.72 -6.53
CA GLN A 27 9.96 11.67 -7.50
C GLN A 27 10.97 10.66 -6.95
N ASP A 28 11.87 11.08 -6.07
CA ASP A 28 12.90 10.21 -5.51
C ASP A 28 12.32 9.40 -4.36
N ILE A 29 11.45 10.00 -3.54
CA ILE A 29 10.70 9.27 -2.51
C ILE A 29 9.80 8.21 -3.16
N ALA A 30 9.14 8.53 -4.28
CA ALA A 30 8.31 7.57 -5.01
C ALA A 30 9.12 6.36 -5.52
N LYS A 31 10.38 6.56 -5.92
CA LYS A 31 11.30 5.46 -6.27
C LYS A 31 11.63 4.63 -5.03
N SER A 32 11.95 5.28 -3.90
CA SER A 32 12.22 4.57 -2.64
C SER A 32 11.04 3.67 -2.23
N ILE A 33 9.79 4.15 -2.31
CA ILE A 33 8.61 3.31 -2.01
C ILE A 33 8.61 2.02 -2.85
N VAL A 34 8.98 2.09 -4.13
CA VAL A 34 9.04 0.92 -5.00
C VAL A 34 10.22 0.01 -4.67
N ILE A 35 11.36 0.58 -4.29
CA ILE A 35 12.56 -0.18 -3.88
C ILE A 35 12.22 -0.99 -2.62
N GLU A 36 11.74 -0.36 -1.55
CA GLU A 36 11.40 -1.07 -0.30
C GLU A 36 10.26 -2.08 -0.50
N ALA A 37 9.30 -1.78 -1.39
CA ALA A 37 8.27 -2.74 -1.74
C ALA A 37 8.83 -3.96 -2.51
N ALA A 38 9.92 -3.79 -3.25
CA ALA A 38 10.62 -4.87 -3.93
C ALA A 38 11.49 -5.69 -2.96
N GLU A 39 12.12 -5.05 -1.98
CA GLU A 39 12.84 -5.74 -0.88
C GLU A 39 11.86 -6.59 -0.05
N LEU A 40 10.68 -6.05 0.29
CA LEU A 40 9.60 -6.83 0.89
C LEU A 40 9.19 -8.03 0.02
N LEU A 41 9.11 -7.84 -1.30
CA LEU A 41 8.72 -8.89 -2.24
C LEU A 41 9.78 -9.99 -2.33
N GLU A 42 11.07 -9.67 -2.21
CA GLU A 42 12.18 -10.62 -2.30
C GLU A 42 12.03 -11.78 -1.30
N HIS A 43 11.53 -11.49 -0.09
CA HIS A 43 11.25 -12.50 0.92
C HIS A 43 10.26 -13.59 0.48
N PHE A 44 9.48 -13.36 -0.58
CA PHE A 44 8.48 -14.28 -1.12
C PHE A 44 8.81 -14.77 -2.54
N GLN A 45 9.93 -14.33 -3.14
CA GLN A 45 10.26 -14.59 -4.55
C GLN A 45 10.29 -16.09 -4.91
N TRP A 46 10.68 -16.95 -3.97
CA TRP A 46 10.84 -18.39 -4.18
C TRP A 46 9.72 -19.24 -3.59
N ASP A 47 8.64 -18.62 -3.12
CA ASP A 47 7.47 -19.31 -2.58
C ASP A 47 6.69 -19.95 -3.74
N GLY A 48 7.08 -21.17 -4.12
CA GLY A 48 6.44 -21.94 -5.19
C GLY A 48 4.91 -21.94 -5.04
N GLY A 49 4.19 -21.57 -6.10
CA GLY A 49 2.78 -21.15 -6.12
C GLY A 49 1.71 -22.19 -5.75
N LYS A 50 1.92 -23.03 -4.73
CA LYS A 50 0.94 -24.01 -4.23
C LYS A 50 0.52 -23.67 -2.80
N ASN A 51 -0.42 -22.74 -2.68
CA ASN A 51 -1.58 -22.76 -1.77
C ASN A 51 -1.94 -21.36 -1.24
N PRO A 52 -3.26 -21.06 -1.11
CA PRO A 52 -3.73 -19.78 -0.59
C PRO A 52 -3.44 -19.66 0.91
N VAL A 53 -2.84 -18.52 1.27
CA VAL A 53 -2.89 -17.80 2.54
C VAL A 53 -3.14 -18.67 3.79
N ASP A 54 -2.07 -19.23 4.35
CA ASP A 54 -2.04 -19.67 5.75
C ASP A 54 -1.00 -18.83 6.51
N LYS A 55 -1.30 -18.46 7.75
CA LYS A 55 -0.43 -17.62 8.61
C LYS A 55 0.88 -18.34 8.99
N SER A 56 0.96 -19.65 8.75
CA SER A 56 2.17 -20.49 8.84
C SER A 56 3.26 -20.16 7.80
N LYS A 57 2.98 -19.34 6.76
CA LYS A 57 3.94 -19.03 5.68
C LYS A 57 5.13 -18.12 6.04
N LEU A 58 5.13 -17.58 7.25
CA LEU A 58 6.28 -16.87 7.78
C LEU A 58 7.32 -17.83 8.39
N ASP A 59 6.98 -19.11 8.57
CA ASP A 59 7.89 -20.13 9.09
C ASP A 59 9.11 -20.31 8.17
N GLY A 60 10.30 -20.26 8.77
CA GLY A 60 11.56 -20.33 8.04
C GLY A 60 11.97 -19.03 7.33
N LYS A 61 11.16 -17.96 7.39
CA LYS A 61 11.53 -16.63 6.89
C LYS A 61 12.11 -15.76 7.99
N ASN A 62 12.91 -14.77 7.60
CA ASN A 62 13.42 -13.77 8.53
C ASN A 62 12.34 -12.73 8.84
N ILE A 63 11.60 -12.94 9.93
CA ILE A 63 10.49 -12.08 10.36
C ILE A 63 10.94 -10.67 10.69
N THR A 64 12.17 -10.51 11.17
CA THR A 64 12.70 -9.19 11.54
C THR A 64 12.88 -8.33 10.30
N GLU A 65 13.51 -8.85 9.26
CA GLU A 65 13.69 -8.14 7.99
C GLU A 65 12.33 -7.81 7.36
N ILE A 66 11.42 -8.78 7.26
CA ILE A 66 10.06 -8.54 6.72
C ILE A 66 9.35 -7.40 7.48
N LYS A 67 9.52 -7.31 8.80
CA LYS A 67 8.94 -6.22 9.59
C LYS A 67 9.59 -4.87 9.28
N PHE A 68 10.90 -4.85 9.01
CA PHE A 68 11.61 -3.64 8.60
C PHE A 68 11.21 -3.22 7.19
N GLU A 69 11.15 -4.12 6.22
CA GLU A 69 10.69 -3.77 4.86
C GLU A 69 9.26 -3.22 4.84
N VAL A 70 8.35 -3.80 5.64
CA VAL A 70 7.00 -3.24 5.82
C VAL A 70 7.05 -1.84 6.44
N ALA A 71 7.95 -1.62 7.41
CA ALA A 71 8.11 -0.33 8.05
C ALA A 71 8.74 0.71 7.10
N ASP A 72 9.67 0.32 6.22
CA ASP A 72 10.34 1.20 5.28
C ASP A 72 9.40 1.66 4.16
N VAL A 73 8.53 0.76 3.65
CA VAL A 73 7.42 1.17 2.76
C VAL A 73 6.55 2.23 3.43
N PHE A 74 6.18 2.04 4.70
CA PHE A 74 5.38 3.02 5.44
C PHE A 74 6.15 4.31 5.73
N TRP A 75 7.46 4.22 5.98
CA TRP A 75 8.34 5.34 6.23
C TRP A 75 8.38 6.27 5.02
N TYR A 76 8.71 5.75 3.84
CA TYR A 76 8.76 6.57 2.64
C TYR A 76 7.38 7.05 2.20
N LEU A 77 6.31 6.27 2.41
CA LEU A 77 4.94 6.77 2.16
C LEU A 77 4.59 7.95 3.07
N THR A 78 5.00 7.91 4.34
CA THR A 78 4.82 9.01 5.30
C THR A 78 5.55 10.26 4.83
N ILE A 79 6.82 10.12 4.44
CA ILE A 79 7.62 11.24 3.91
C ILE A 79 7.03 11.78 2.61
N PHE A 80 6.59 10.90 1.70
CA PHE A 80 5.96 11.30 0.44
C PHE A 80 4.72 12.16 0.69
N CYS A 81 3.82 11.72 1.58
CA CYS A 81 2.63 12.46 1.92
C CYS A 81 2.97 13.82 2.53
N HIS A 82 3.97 13.88 3.42
CA HIS A 82 4.43 15.13 4.01
C HIS A 82 4.94 16.13 2.97
N GLU A 83 5.88 15.71 2.11
CA GLU A 83 6.52 16.58 1.12
C GLU A 83 5.57 17.01 -0.02
N THR A 84 4.52 16.22 -0.30
CA THR A 84 3.51 16.53 -1.32
C THR A 84 2.26 17.22 -0.77
N GLY A 85 2.14 17.33 0.56
CA GLY A 85 0.95 17.90 1.21
C GLY A 85 -0.29 17.00 1.13
N ILE A 86 -0.14 15.72 0.80
CA ILE A 86 -1.25 14.76 0.77
C ILE A 86 -1.64 14.39 2.21
N ASP A 87 -2.88 14.65 2.59
CA ASP A 87 -3.46 14.08 3.81
C ASP A 87 -3.79 12.61 3.57
N ILE A 88 -2.97 11.72 4.12
CA ILE A 88 -3.14 10.27 3.95
C ILE A 88 -4.44 9.77 4.59
N VAL A 89 -4.96 10.41 5.65
CA VAL A 89 -6.20 9.97 6.30
C VAL A 89 -7.37 10.25 5.38
N ASP A 90 -7.48 11.49 4.89
CA ASP A 90 -8.52 11.87 3.93
C ASP A 90 -8.43 11.04 2.64
N ALA A 91 -7.22 10.86 2.09
CA ALA A 91 -7.01 10.03 0.90
C ALA A 91 -7.46 8.57 1.10
N LEU A 92 -7.19 7.98 2.26
CA LEU A 92 -7.64 6.63 2.59
C LEU A 92 -9.15 6.55 2.80
N GLU A 93 -9.78 7.54 3.45
CA GLU A 93 -11.24 7.58 3.61
C GLU A 93 -11.97 7.70 2.27
N GLN A 94 -11.50 8.58 1.38
CA GLN A 94 -12.04 8.70 0.03
C GLN A 94 -11.84 7.40 -0.76
N LYS A 95 -10.65 6.80 -0.66
CA LYS A 95 -10.35 5.54 -1.34
C LYS A 95 -11.21 4.38 -0.84
N TYR A 96 -11.47 4.34 0.47
CA TYR A 96 -12.33 3.35 1.09
C TYR A 96 -13.75 3.44 0.54
N LYS A 97 -14.38 4.62 0.58
CA LYS A 97 -15.73 4.85 0.03
C LYS A 97 -15.80 4.45 -1.45
N HIS A 98 -14.81 4.88 -2.24
CA HIS A 98 -14.72 4.49 -3.65
C HIS A 98 -14.63 2.97 -3.85
N ASN A 99 -13.88 2.27 -2.99
CA ASN A 99 -13.76 0.81 -3.05
C ASN A 99 -15.06 0.11 -2.63
N GLU A 100 -15.79 0.62 -1.63
CA GLU A 100 -17.10 0.08 -1.23
C GLU A 100 -18.13 0.20 -2.37
N GLU A 101 -18.15 1.34 -3.06
CA GLU A 101 -19.01 1.54 -4.24
C GLU A 101 -18.63 0.61 -5.39
N LYS A 102 -17.32 0.44 -5.63
CA LYS A 102 -16.79 -0.38 -6.73
C LYS A 102 -16.94 -1.88 -6.46
N TYR A 103 -16.83 -2.29 -5.20
CA TYR A 103 -16.87 -3.68 -4.75
C TYR A 103 -17.85 -3.87 -3.58
N PRO A 104 -19.18 -3.74 -3.80
CA PRO A 104 -20.15 -3.81 -2.70
C PRO A 104 -20.18 -5.20 -2.07
N GLU A 105 -20.17 -5.28 -0.74
CA GLU A 105 -20.14 -6.53 0.04
C GLU A 105 -21.20 -7.56 -0.42
N LYS A 106 -22.43 -7.10 -0.70
CA LYS A 106 -23.53 -7.94 -1.20
C LYS A 106 -23.20 -8.74 -2.46
N MET A 107 -22.25 -8.27 -3.28
CA MET A 107 -21.80 -8.93 -4.51
C MET A 107 -20.74 -10.00 -4.24
N PHE A 108 -20.20 -10.05 -3.01
CA PHE A 108 -19.17 -10.99 -2.57
C PHE A 108 -19.70 -12.07 -1.61
N ALA A 109 -21.02 -12.18 -1.42
CA ALA A 109 -21.64 -13.18 -0.55
C ALA A 109 -21.84 -14.56 -1.23
N GLY A 110 -21.39 -14.73 -2.48
CA GLY A 110 -21.69 -15.90 -3.32
C GLY A 110 -20.47 -16.72 -3.75
N LYS A 111 -20.70 -17.74 -4.58
CA LYS A 111 -19.63 -18.65 -5.08
C LYS A 111 -18.81 -18.09 -6.24
N ASN A 112 -19.16 -16.93 -6.79
CA ASN A 112 -18.56 -16.36 -8.01
C ASN A 112 -17.84 -15.02 -7.78
N ASN A 113 -17.26 -14.84 -6.60
CA ASN A 113 -16.59 -13.60 -6.19
C ASN A 113 -15.47 -13.18 -7.15
N ASP A 114 -14.68 -14.15 -7.62
CA ASP A 114 -13.59 -13.90 -8.55
C ASP A 114 -14.10 -13.40 -9.90
N GLU A 115 -15.15 -14.01 -10.43
CA GLU A 115 -15.76 -13.61 -11.70
C GLU A 115 -16.28 -12.17 -11.63
N PHE A 116 -16.99 -11.83 -10.56
CA PHE A 116 -17.45 -10.46 -10.32
C PHE A 116 -16.27 -9.49 -10.19
N TYR A 117 -15.24 -9.85 -9.41
CA TYR A 117 -14.05 -9.03 -9.21
C TYR A 117 -13.35 -8.72 -10.55
N TYR A 118 -13.10 -9.74 -11.37
CA TYR A 118 -12.45 -9.56 -12.68
C TYR A 118 -13.32 -8.76 -13.65
N ALA A 119 -14.64 -8.96 -13.65
CA ALA A 119 -15.56 -8.19 -14.47
C ALA A 119 -15.56 -6.69 -14.11
N GLN A 120 -15.58 -6.35 -12.82
CA GLN A 120 -15.49 -4.95 -12.36
C GLN A 120 -14.14 -4.32 -12.71
N LYS A 121 -13.04 -5.07 -12.51
CA LYS A 121 -11.69 -4.60 -12.84
C LYS A 121 -11.55 -4.28 -14.34
N LYS A 122 -12.13 -5.11 -15.21
CA LYS A 122 -12.15 -4.89 -16.67
C LYS A 122 -12.93 -3.63 -17.05
N LYS A 123 -14.15 -3.46 -16.53
CA LYS A 123 -14.98 -2.26 -16.78
C LYS A 123 -14.26 -0.96 -16.37
N TYR A 124 -13.62 -0.97 -15.20
CA TYR A 124 -12.91 0.21 -14.70
C TYR A 124 -11.70 0.60 -15.55
N ARG A 125 -10.89 -0.39 -15.99
CA ARG A 125 -9.74 -0.14 -16.87
C ARG A 125 -10.16 0.46 -18.20
N GLN A 126 -11.25 -0.03 -18.79
CA GLN A 126 -11.80 0.51 -20.04
C GLN A 126 -12.24 1.97 -19.91
N LYS A 127 -12.92 2.32 -18.81
CA LYS A 127 -13.37 3.69 -18.54
C LYS A 127 -12.21 4.69 -18.39
N GLN A 128 -11.06 4.26 -17.83
CA GLN A 128 -9.87 5.09 -17.73
C GLN A 128 -9.22 5.35 -19.09
N THR A 129 -9.15 4.34 -19.96
CA THR A 129 -8.60 4.52 -21.33
C THR A 129 -9.42 5.55 -22.12
N THR A 130 -10.76 5.51 -22.03
CA THR A 130 -11.64 6.45 -22.76
C THR A 130 -11.56 7.91 -22.29
N ILE A 131 -11.03 8.17 -21.08
CA ILE A 131 -10.87 9.54 -20.56
C ILE A 131 -9.56 10.18 -21.05
N ILE A 132 -8.56 9.38 -21.40
CA ILE A 132 -7.24 9.87 -21.87
C ILE A 132 -7.29 10.24 -23.36
N ASP A 133 -8.24 9.69 -24.12
CA ASP A 133 -8.44 9.96 -25.56
C ASP A 133 -9.34 11.18 -25.87
N LYS A 134 -9.54 12.10 -24.92
CA LYS A 134 -10.29 13.37 -25.09
C LYS A 134 -9.47 14.58 -24.65
#